data_AF-A0A955SIP5-F1
#
_entry.id   AF-A0A955SIP5-F1
#
_cell.length_a   1.000
_cell.length_b   1.000
_cell.length_c   1.000
_cell.angle_alpha   90.00
_cell.angle_beta   90.00
_cell.angle_gamma   90.00
#
_symmetry.space_group_name_H-M   'P 1'
#
loop_
_entity.id
_entity.type
_entity.pdbx_description
1 polymer ?
#
loop_
_entity_poly.entity_id
_entity_poly.type
_entity_poly.pdbx_seq_one_letter_code
_entity_poly.pdbx_strand_id
1 'polypeptide(L)' 'MNCPRCGGFQMPDQFYGLEGDGTVWMYEGVRCLNCGAVHQPLRETGEPIPSLRTERANQYGLTVRTVAG' A
#
# COMPACT_ATOMS: atom_id res chain seq x y z
N MET A 1 5.26 -17.09 -7.58
CA MET A 1 4.20 -16.28 -6.93
C MET A 1 3.75 -16.96 -5.63
N ASN A 2 4.69 -17.24 -4.71
CA ASN A 2 4.40 -17.80 -3.39
C ASN A 2 4.95 -16.84 -2.34
N CYS A 3 4.10 -16.49 -1.39
CA CYS A 3 4.44 -15.58 -0.32
C CYS A 3 5.56 -16.18 0.54
N PRO A 4 6.70 -15.50 0.74
CA PRO A 4 7.79 -16.03 1.56
C PRO A 4 7.40 -16.20 3.04
N ARG A 5 6.32 -15.56 3.50
CA ARG A 5 5.82 -15.69 4.87
C ARG A 5 5.00 -16.97 5.11
N CYS A 6 4.19 -17.40 4.15
CA CYS A 6 3.24 -18.51 4.37
C CYS A 6 3.08 -19.49 3.21
N GLY A 7 3.84 -19.33 2.12
CA GLY A 7 3.72 -20.13 0.90
C GLY A 7 2.47 -19.86 0.07
N GLY A 8 1.55 -19.00 0.53
CA GLY A 8 0.29 -18.72 -0.16
C GLY A 8 0.44 -17.90 -1.44
N PHE A 9 -0.60 -17.91 -2.27
CA PHE A 9 -0.59 -17.22 -3.57
C PHE A 9 -0.45 -15.69 -3.41
N GLN A 10 0.35 -15.09 -4.28
CA GLN A 10 0.55 -13.63 -4.36
C GLN A 10 -0.05 -13.06 -5.64
N MET A 11 -0.65 -11.87 -5.53
CA MET A 11 -1.26 -11.16 -6.64
C MET A 11 -0.89 -9.67 -6.60
N PRO A 12 -0.73 -9.00 -7.75
CA PRO A 12 -0.63 -7.53 -7.82
C PRO A 12 -1.85 -6.87 -7.17
N ASP A 13 -1.62 -5.80 -6.41
CA ASP A 13 -2.66 -4.97 -5.81
C ASP A 13 -2.16 -3.51 -5.67
N GLN A 14 -3.10 -2.59 -5.43
CA GLN A 14 -2.82 -1.18 -5.20
C GLN A 14 -2.92 -0.84 -3.71
N PHE A 15 -1.98 -0.04 -3.24
CA PHE A 15 -1.85 0.37 -1.85
C PHE A 15 -1.80 1.89 -1.77
N TYR A 16 -2.17 2.42 -0.61
CA TYR A 16 -2.03 3.84 -0.32
C TYR A 16 -1.03 4.00 0.82
N GLY A 17 0.02 4.78 0.59
CA GLY A 17 1.01 5.13 1.60
C GLY A 17 0.89 6.59 1.95
N LEU A 18 1.16 6.91 3.21
CA LEU A 18 1.23 8.28 3.70
C LEU A 18 2.71 8.61 3.91
N GLU A 19 3.15 9.69 3.30
CA GLU A 19 4.47 10.26 3.54
C GLU A 19 4.49 11.15 4.78
N GLY A 20 5.70 11.40 5.29
CA GLY A 20 5.90 12.15 6.53
C GLY A 20 5.41 13.60 6.48
N ASP A 21 5.22 14.16 5.28
CA ASP A 21 4.65 15.48 5.03
C ASP A 21 3.10 15.49 5.03
N GLY A 22 2.47 14.32 5.20
CA GLY A 22 1.02 14.17 5.17
C GLY A 22 0.44 13.90 3.78
N THR A 23 1.28 13.76 2.76
CA THR A 23 0.87 13.46 1.40
C THR A 23 0.53 11.98 1.26
N VAL A 24 -0.60 11.66 0.61
CA VAL A 24 -1.00 10.28 0.33
C VAL A 24 -0.67 9.94 -1.12
N TRP A 25 0.06 8.85 -1.31
CA TRP A 25 0.46 8.31 -2.60
C TRP A 25 -0.18 6.95 -2.85
N MET A 26 -0.45 6.66 -4.12
CA MET A 26 -0.85 5.33 -4.56
C MET A 26 0.39 4.57 -5.03
N TYR A 27 0.49 3.32 -4.61
CA TYR A 27 1.59 2.43 -4.94
C TYR A 27 1.09 1.11 -5.50
N GLU A 28 1.74 0.59 -6.54
CA GLU A 28 1.54 -0.78 -6.99
C GLU A 28 2.50 -1.73 -6.25
N GLY A 29 1.99 -2.87 -5.78
CA GLY A 29 2.79 -3.90 -5.13
C GLY A 29 2.16 -5.28 -5.26
N VAL A 30 2.69 -6.28 -4.55
CA VAL A 30 2.09 -7.62 -4.51
C VAL A 30 1.65 -7.98 -3.10
N ARG A 31 0.40 -8.41 -2.93
CA ARG A 31 -0.11 -8.96 -1.66
C ARG A 31 -0.23 -10.47 -1.70
N CYS A 32 -0.07 -11.11 -0.56
CA CYS A 32 -0.50 -12.47 -0.35
C CYS A 32 -2.00 -12.52 -0.04
N LEU A 33 -2.76 -13.31 -0.80
CA LEU A 33 -4.19 -13.51 -0.56
C LEU A 33 -4.48 -14.36 0.68
N ASN A 34 -3.50 -15.17 1.11
CA ASN A 34 -3.67 -16.03 2.29
C ASN A 34 -3.38 -15.31 3.61
N CYS A 35 -2.24 -14.61 3.72
CA CYS A 35 -1.81 -13.98 4.99
C CYS A 35 -1.80 -12.45 4.99
N GLY A 36 -2.14 -11.80 3.87
CA GLY A 36 -2.16 -10.35 3.75
C GLY A 36 -0.79 -9.67 3.70
N ALA A 37 0.32 -10.43 3.69
CA ALA A 37 1.65 -9.85 3.58
C ALA A 37 1.83 -9.11 2.24
N VAL A 38 2.28 -7.86 2.32
CA VAL A 38 2.61 -7.03 1.15
C VAL A 38 4.11 -7.12 0.91
N HIS A 39 4.50 -7.48 -0.31
CA HIS A 39 5.89 -7.53 -0.76
C HIS A 39 6.08 -6.50 -1.88
N GLN A 40 7.17 -5.75 -1.80
CA GLN A 40 7.45 -4.57 -2.62
C GLN A 40 8.39 -4.95 -3.79
N PRO A 41 8.31 -4.27 -4.93
CA PRO A 41 8.67 -2.86 -5.02
C PRO A 41 7.43 -1.98 -5.16
N LEU A 42 7.14 -1.15 -4.16
CA LEU A 42 6.14 -0.10 -4.29
C LEU A 42 6.65 0.86 -5.36
N ARG A 43 6.04 0.87 -6.55
CA ARG A 43 6.23 1.98 -7.50
C ARG A 43 5.17 3.01 -7.22
N GLU A 44 5.60 4.26 -7.01
CA GLU A 44 4.70 5.42 -7.04
C GLU A 44 3.97 5.42 -8.38
N THR A 45 2.64 5.37 -8.33
CA THR A 45 1.81 5.49 -9.52
C THR A 45 1.12 6.83 -9.51
N GLY A 46 1.50 7.71 -10.45
CA GLY A 46 0.78 8.96 -10.74
C GLY A 46 1.13 10.14 -9.82
N GLU A 47 0.20 11.10 -9.76
CA GLU A 47 0.28 12.30 -8.92
C GLU A 47 -0.16 11.99 -7.48
N PRO A 48 0.37 12.69 -6.46
CA PRO A 48 -0.08 12.55 -5.08
C PRO A 48 -1.56 12.88 -4.98
N ILE A 49 -2.30 12.20 -4.11
CA ILE A 49 -3.75 12.39 -3.97
C ILE A 49 -4.00 13.53 -2.96
N PRO A 50 -4.23 14.79 -3.41
CA PRO A 50 -4.15 15.95 -2.51
C PRO A 50 -5.37 16.07 -1.59
N SER A 51 -6.46 15.37 -1.92
CA SER A 51 -7.75 15.39 -1.22
C SER A 51 -7.87 14.32 -0.14
N LEU A 52 -6.93 13.37 -0.06
CA LEU A 52 -6.85 12.37 1.00
C LEU A 52 -5.94 12.88 2.10
N ARG A 53 -6.48 13.69 3.01
CA ARG A 53 -5.86 13.89 4.33
C ARG A 53 -6.06 12.62 5.16
N THR A 54 -5.10 12.29 6.01
CA THR A 54 -5.03 11.14 6.94
C THR A 54 -6.39 10.70 7.52
N GLU A 55 -7.24 11.65 7.87
CA GLU A 55 -8.57 11.44 8.45
C GLU A 55 -9.52 10.65 7.54
N ARG A 56 -9.44 10.82 6.21
CA ARG A 56 -10.28 10.10 5.24
C ARG A 56 -9.71 8.74 4.85
N ALA A 57 -8.40 8.54 4.90
CA ALA A 57 -7.79 7.26 4.52
C ALA A 57 -8.25 6.11 5.41
N ASN A 58 -8.42 6.35 6.71
CA ASN A 58 -9.01 5.39 7.65
C ASN A 58 -10.49 5.09 7.35
N GLN A 59 -11.26 6.08 6.90
CA GLN A 59 -12.68 5.92 6.56
C GLN A 59 -12.88 4.98 5.35
N TYR A 60 -11.92 4.93 4.44
CA TYR A 60 -11.94 4.03 3.27
C TYR A 60 -11.31 2.65 3.54
N GLY A 61 -10.92 2.35 4.79
CA GLY A 61 -10.25 1.09 5.13
C GLY A 61 -8.86 0.95 4.49
N LEU A 62 -8.25 2.06 4.09
CA LEU A 62 -6.93 2.05 3.48
C LEU A 62 -5.90 1.77 4.56
N THR A 63 -5.09 0.72 4.36
CA THR A 63 -3.99 0.41 5.26
C THR A 63 -2.86 1.41 5.01
N VAL A 64 -2.96 2.57 5.63
CA VAL A 64 -1.92 3.60 5.57
C VAL A 64 -0.69 3.07 6.27
N ARG A 65 0.34 2.73 5.50
CA ARG A 65 1.67 2.43 6.03
C ARG A 65 2.56 3.63 5.73
N THR A 66 3.16 4.17 6.78
CA THR A 66 4.21 5.16 6.64
C THR A 66 5.36 4.51 5.88
N VAL A 67 5.59 4.97 4.66
CA VAL A 67 6.80 4.64 3.89
C VAL A 67 7.88 5.58 4.41
N ALA A 68 8.83 5.03 5.18
CA ALA A 68 10.04 5.77 5.52
C ALA A 68 10.89 5.85 4.24
N GLY A 69 11.07 7.07 3.72
CA GLY A 69 11.98 7.36 2.62
C GLY A 69 13.44 7.14 2.97
#